data_AF-A0AA35TLV0-F1
#
_entry.id   AF-A0AA35TLV0-F1
#
_cell.length_a   1.000
_cell.length_b   1.000
_cell.length_c   1.000
_cell.angle_alpha   90.00
_cell.angle_beta   90.00
_cell.angle_gamma   90.00
#
_symmetry.space_group_name_H-M   'P 1'
#
loop_
_entity.id
_entity.type
_entity.pdbx_description
1 polymer ?
#
loop_
_entity_poly.entity_id
_entity_poly.type
_entity_poly.pdbx_seq_one_letter_code
_entity_poly.pdbx_strand_id
1 'polypeptide(L)'
;MSTAIEVMGMSLPGDASIPAIDPRKLGESRDVGRTLMRLLEEDVRPRDIMTKQAFENAITVGVAMGGSTNIVLHLLAIANEAGVPLALEDFERISAATPYIADMKPAGRYVMADLSRYGGIALVMKRLLAAGLLHGDAMTVTGKTVAQNLEGISVIDDQPVIIAVTRPSQTPPAA
;
A
#
# COMPACT_ATOMS: atom_id res chain seq x y z
N MET A 1 0.95 0.90 9.42
CA MET A 1 1.68 2.05 8.86
C MET A 1 2.62 1.69 7.73
N SER A 2 3.54 0.72 7.88
CA SER A 2 4.49 0.39 6.79
C SER A 2 3.82 0.12 5.42
N THR A 3 2.75 -0.69 5.37
CA THR A 3 1.95 -0.88 4.15
C THR A 3 1.43 0.44 3.56
N ALA A 4 0.88 1.33 4.39
CA ALA A 4 0.36 2.61 3.94
C ALA A 4 1.47 3.48 3.33
N ILE A 5 2.68 3.45 3.91
CA ILE A 5 3.85 4.21 3.44
C ILE A 5 4.35 3.67 2.09
N GLU A 6 4.41 2.35 1.91
CA GLU A 6 4.73 1.72 0.62
C GLU A 6 3.71 2.10 -0.46
N VAL A 7 2.42 2.05 -0.12
CA VAL A 7 1.31 2.39 -1.03
C VAL A 7 1.29 3.87 -1.40
N MET A 8 1.64 4.77 -0.47
CA MET A 8 1.86 6.19 -0.77
C MET A 8 3.06 6.43 -1.71
N GLY A 9 3.83 5.39 -2.01
CA GLY A 9 5.02 5.49 -2.85
C GLY A 9 6.26 6.00 -2.12
N MET A 10 6.27 5.98 -0.79
CA MET A 10 7.39 6.49 0.03
C MET A 10 8.37 5.38 0.47
N SER A 11 8.03 4.11 0.27
CA SER A 11 8.95 2.96 0.38
C SER A 11 9.13 2.27 -0.97
N LEU A 12 10.21 1.52 -1.11
CA LEU A 12 10.39 0.63 -2.27
C LEU A 12 9.34 -0.50 -2.26
N PRO A 13 8.89 -0.97 -3.44
CA PRO A 13 7.96 -2.10 -3.50
C PRO A 13 8.52 -3.34 -2.79
N GLY A 14 7.71 -3.92 -1.91
CA GLY A 14 8.08 -5.07 -1.09
C GLY A 14 8.48 -4.73 0.35
N ASP A 15 8.85 -3.49 0.67
CA ASP A 15 9.37 -3.08 1.98
C ASP A 15 8.49 -3.53 3.14
N ALA A 16 7.18 -3.29 3.03
CA ALA A 16 6.23 -3.56 4.09
C ALA A 16 5.92 -5.04 4.30
N SER A 17 6.30 -5.89 3.33
CA SER A 17 5.93 -7.31 3.33
C SER A 17 7.12 -8.26 3.50
N ILE A 18 8.35 -7.84 3.18
CA ILE A 18 9.54 -8.67 3.37
C ILE A 18 9.80 -8.83 4.88
N PRO A 19 9.82 -10.07 5.42
CA PRO A 19 10.10 -10.29 6.84
C PRO A 19 11.47 -9.76 7.25
N ALA A 20 11.61 -9.30 8.49
CA ALA A 20 12.85 -8.69 8.97
C ALA A 20 14.08 -9.63 8.91
N ILE A 21 13.87 -10.94 9.08
CA ILE A 21 14.94 -11.96 9.02
C ILE A 21 15.20 -12.49 7.60
N ASP A 22 14.46 -12.00 6.61
CA ASP A 22 14.59 -12.45 5.22
C ASP A 22 15.85 -11.83 4.58
N PRO A 23 16.71 -12.63 3.92
CA PRO A 23 17.91 -12.11 3.26
C PRO A 23 17.64 -11.00 2.24
N ARG A 24 16.44 -10.96 1.64
CA ARG A 24 16.02 -9.91 0.70
C ARG A 24 16.07 -8.50 1.33
N LYS A 25 15.87 -8.37 2.63
CA LYS A 25 15.88 -7.07 3.35
C LYS A 25 17.25 -6.39 3.31
N LEU A 26 18.35 -7.16 3.23
CA LEU A 26 19.69 -6.62 3.05
C LEU A 26 19.92 -6.07 1.65
N GLY A 27 19.39 -6.75 0.62
CA GLY A 27 19.42 -6.26 -0.76
C GLY A 27 18.63 -4.96 -0.88
N GLU A 28 17.41 -4.96 -0.36
CA GLU A 28 16.55 -3.78 -0.31
C GLU A 28 17.21 -2.58 0.38
N SER A 29 17.85 -2.77 1.54
CA SER A 29 18.55 -1.67 2.23
C SER A 29 19.61 -1.00 1.35
N ARG A 30 20.31 -1.77 0.50
CA ARG A 30 21.27 -1.22 -0.47
C ARG A 30 20.57 -0.48 -1.61
N ASP A 31 19.40 -0.95 -2.01
CA ASP A 31 18.59 -0.36 -3.08
C ASP A 31 17.96 0.96 -2.61
N VAL A 32 17.58 1.06 -1.34
CA VAL A 32 17.15 2.32 -0.70
C VAL A 32 18.25 3.37 -0.81
N GLY A 33 19.50 3.00 -0.50
CA GLY A 33 20.64 3.91 -0.64
C GLY A 33 20.81 4.45 -2.07
N ARG A 34 20.76 3.56 -3.08
CA ARG A 34 20.85 3.98 -4.49
C ARG A 34 19.65 4.83 -4.92
N THR A 35 18.46 4.48 -4.45
CA THR A 35 17.23 5.22 -4.73
C THR A 35 17.31 6.62 -4.16
N LEU A 36 17.74 6.77 -2.91
CA LEU A 36 17.89 8.07 -2.26
C LEU A 36 18.89 8.96 -3.00
N MET A 37 20.05 8.42 -3.41
CA MET A 37 21.04 9.19 -4.18
C MET A 37 20.45 9.70 -5.50
N ARG A 38 19.72 8.85 -6.23
CA ARG A 38 19.04 9.27 -7.46
C ARG A 38 17.97 10.35 -7.20
N LEU A 39 17.14 10.20 -6.16
CA LEU A 39 16.12 11.20 -5.82
C LEU A 39 16.75 12.56 -5.50
N LEU A 40 17.92 12.58 -4.86
CA LEU A 40 18.70 13.80 -4.62
C LEU A 40 19.23 14.41 -5.92
N GLU A 41 19.73 13.60 -6.84
CA GLU A 41 20.20 14.05 -8.16
C GLU A 41 19.06 14.61 -9.02
N GLU A 42 17.87 14.02 -8.93
CA GLU A 42 16.66 14.42 -9.67
C GLU A 42 15.85 15.53 -8.97
N ASP A 43 16.27 15.98 -7.78
CA ASP A 43 15.54 16.90 -6.88
C ASP A 43 14.07 16.50 -6.63
N VAL A 44 13.82 15.20 -6.50
CA VAL A 44 12.49 14.67 -6.18
C VAL A 44 12.30 14.69 -4.66
N ARG A 45 11.26 15.38 -4.21
CA ARG A 45 10.99 15.66 -2.80
C ARG A 45 9.76 14.90 -2.31
N PRO A 46 9.61 14.68 -1.00
CA PRO A 46 8.44 14.00 -0.45
C PRO A 46 7.09 14.57 -0.91
N ARG A 47 6.98 15.89 -1.08
CA ARG A 47 5.74 16.55 -1.53
C ARG A 47 5.39 16.31 -3.00
N ASP A 48 6.36 15.88 -3.81
CA ASP A 48 6.12 15.50 -5.21
C ASP A 48 5.47 14.10 -5.30
N ILE A 49 5.62 13.30 -4.24
CA ILE A 49 5.11 11.92 -4.13
C ILE A 49 3.83 11.87 -3.29
N MET A 50 3.84 12.54 -2.14
CA MET A 50 2.77 12.51 -1.14
C MET A 50 1.63 13.45 -1.53
N THR A 51 0.93 13.13 -2.62
CA THR A 51 -0.23 13.86 -3.14
C THR A 51 -1.55 13.34 -2.55
N LYS A 52 -2.66 14.04 -2.79
CA LYS A 52 -4.00 13.56 -2.39
C LYS A 52 -4.25 12.12 -2.87
N GLN A 53 -3.91 11.82 -4.12
CA GLN A 53 -4.05 10.48 -4.71
C GLN A 53 -3.23 9.42 -3.94
N ALA A 54 -2.00 9.75 -3.53
CA ALA A 54 -1.16 8.85 -2.74
C ALA A 54 -1.81 8.53 -1.37
N PHE A 55 -2.37 9.54 -0.69
CA PHE A 55 -3.11 9.33 0.55
C PHE A 55 -4.38 8.50 0.34
N GLU A 56 -5.16 8.78 -0.72
CA GLU A 56 -6.36 8.00 -1.02
C GLU A 56 -6.02 6.53 -1.34
N ASN A 57 -4.92 6.27 -2.05
CA ASN A 57 -4.41 4.92 -2.24
C ASN A 57 -4.10 4.23 -0.90
N ALA A 58 -3.42 4.94 0.01
CA ALA A 58 -3.06 4.41 1.32
C ALA A 58 -4.27 4.09 2.20
N ILE A 59 -5.30 4.93 2.15
CA ILE A 59 -6.59 4.68 2.82
C ILE A 59 -7.26 3.46 2.21
N THR A 60 -7.35 3.40 0.88
CA THR A 60 -7.98 2.29 0.15
C THR A 60 -7.33 0.96 0.52
N VAL A 61 -5.99 0.85 0.44
CA VAL A 61 -5.30 -0.38 0.83
C VAL A 61 -5.46 -0.67 2.33
N GLY A 62 -5.41 0.37 3.17
CA GLY A 62 -5.64 0.26 4.60
C GLY A 62 -7.01 -0.35 4.93
N VAL A 63 -8.09 0.14 4.31
CA VAL A 63 -9.45 -0.39 4.48
C VAL A 63 -9.54 -1.81 3.95
N ALA A 64 -9.04 -2.04 2.73
CA ALA A 64 -9.11 -3.34 2.06
C ALA A 64 -8.43 -4.47 2.86
N MET A 65 -7.43 -4.11 3.67
CA MET A 65 -6.69 -5.05 4.51
C MET A 65 -7.13 -5.09 5.97
N GLY A 66 -8.15 -4.32 6.37
CA GLY A 66 -8.55 -4.23 7.77
C GLY A 66 -7.51 -3.60 8.68
N GLY A 67 -6.86 -2.54 8.19
CA GLY A 67 -5.84 -1.81 8.92
C GLY A 67 -6.35 -1.23 10.25
N SER A 68 -5.41 -1.02 11.18
CA SER A 68 -5.70 -0.38 12.47
C SER A 68 -6.34 1.00 12.29
N THR A 69 -7.32 1.34 13.13
CA THR A 69 -7.92 2.69 13.19
C THR A 69 -6.89 3.80 13.40
N ASN A 70 -5.73 3.50 13.97
CA ASN A 70 -4.61 4.45 14.11
C ASN A 70 -4.09 4.98 12.77
N ILE A 71 -4.37 4.30 11.64
CA ILE A 71 -4.05 4.82 10.31
C ILE A 71 -4.71 6.17 10.05
N VAL A 72 -5.91 6.41 10.60
CA VAL A 72 -6.63 7.70 10.48
C VAL A 72 -5.80 8.81 11.12
N LEU A 73 -5.37 8.62 12.36
CA LEU A 73 -4.57 9.60 13.10
C LEU A 73 -3.26 9.91 12.37
N HIS A 74 -2.55 8.87 11.95
CA HIS A 74 -1.24 9.05 11.33
C HIS A 74 -1.32 9.65 9.93
N LEU A 75 -2.27 9.23 9.08
CA LEU A 75 -2.39 9.80 7.74
C LEU A 75 -2.87 11.24 7.77
N LEU A 76 -3.77 11.63 8.69
CA LEU A 76 -4.14 13.03 8.88
C LEU A 76 -2.94 13.89 9.30
N ALA A 77 -2.13 13.41 10.26
CA ALA A 77 -0.93 14.12 10.69
C ALA A 77 0.09 14.25 9.55
N ILE A 78 0.35 13.17 8.82
CA ILE A 78 1.30 13.17 7.70
C ILE A 78 0.80 14.08 6.55
N ALA A 79 -0.50 14.07 6.24
CA ALA A 79 -1.09 14.95 5.23
C ALA A 79 -0.96 16.42 5.61
N ASN A 80 -1.18 16.76 6.88
CA ASN A 80 -0.98 18.12 7.40
C ASN A 80 0.47 18.60 7.21
N GLU A 81 1.47 17.77 7.54
CA GLU A 81 2.90 18.10 7.32
C GLU A 81 3.26 18.23 5.82
N ALA A 82 2.65 17.41 4.98
CA ALA A 82 2.81 17.48 3.53
C ALA A 82 2.07 18.68 2.89
N GLY A 83 1.16 19.35 3.63
CA GLY A 83 0.32 20.41 3.09
C GLY A 83 -0.80 19.91 2.18
N VAL A 84 -1.23 18.66 2.35
CA VAL A 84 -2.28 18.02 1.54
C VAL A 84 -3.61 18.05 2.30
N PRO A 85 -4.72 18.50 1.67
CA PRO A 85 -6.03 18.47 2.30
C PRO A 85 -6.54 17.04 2.43
N LEU A 86 -6.60 16.54 3.67
CA LEU A 86 -7.17 15.24 4.01
C LEU A 86 -8.08 15.40 5.23
N ALA A 87 -9.30 14.90 5.15
CA ALA A 87 -10.30 15.02 6.20
C ALA A 87 -10.94 13.66 6.53
N LEU A 88 -11.67 13.58 7.65
CA LEU A 88 -12.33 12.33 8.06
C LEU A 88 -13.36 11.86 7.02
N GLU A 89 -13.99 12.79 6.31
CA GLU A 89 -14.93 12.53 5.23
C GLU A 89 -14.30 11.76 4.07
N ASP A 90 -12.99 11.91 3.84
CA ASP A 90 -12.26 11.12 2.84
C ASP A 90 -12.18 9.65 3.27
N PHE A 91 -11.94 9.38 4.55
CA PHE A 91 -11.92 8.01 5.08
C PHE A 91 -13.29 7.36 4.99
N GLU A 92 -14.36 8.08 5.35
CA GLU A 92 -15.73 7.58 5.24
C GLU A 92 -16.09 7.22 3.80
N ARG A 93 -15.85 8.16 2.87
CA ARG A 93 -16.13 7.97 1.43
C ARG A 93 -15.36 6.78 0.86
N ILE A 94 -14.06 6.67 1.14
CA ILE A 94 -13.21 5.59 0.61
C ILE A 94 -13.59 4.27 1.27
N SER A 95 -13.85 4.27 2.58
CA SER A 95 -14.28 3.07 3.31
C SER A 95 -15.57 2.48 2.74
N ALA A 96 -16.56 3.33 2.46
CA ALA A 96 -17.83 2.91 1.87
C ALA A 96 -17.68 2.29 0.47
N ALA A 97 -16.67 2.70 -0.30
CA ALA A 97 -16.41 2.20 -1.64
C ALA A 97 -15.46 0.98 -1.70
N THR A 98 -14.71 0.73 -0.63
CA THR A 98 -13.60 -0.24 -0.65
C THR A 98 -14.02 -1.56 0.01
N PRO A 99 -13.98 -2.70 -0.72
CA PRO A 99 -14.26 -4.00 -0.13
C PRO A 99 -13.13 -4.45 0.80
N TYR A 100 -13.49 -5.15 1.87
CA TYR A 100 -12.53 -5.87 2.69
C TYR A 100 -12.10 -7.17 2.00
N ILE A 101 -10.82 -7.33 1.66
CA ILE A 101 -10.32 -8.45 0.83
C ILE A 101 -9.20 -9.28 1.45
N ALA A 102 -8.66 -8.92 2.62
CA ALA A 102 -7.53 -9.63 3.23
C ALA A 102 -7.93 -10.44 4.46
N ASP A 103 -7.74 -11.76 4.45
CA ASP A 103 -7.95 -12.64 5.60
C ASP A 103 -6.74 -12.59 6.56
N MET A 104 -6.52 -11.44 7.19
CA MET A 104 -5.33 -11.20 8.01
C MET A 104 -5.66 -10.91 9.47
N LYS A 105 -4.80 -11.37 10.37
CA LYS A 105 -4.87 -11.03 11.80
C LYS A 105 -4.84 -9.51 11.99
N PRO A 106 -5.62 -8.95 12.94
CA PRO A 106 -6.25 -9.66 14.07
C PRO A 106 -7.62 -10.30 13.78
N ALA A 107 -8.29 -9.96 12.68
CA ALA A 107 -9.64 -10.45 12.38
C ALA A 107 -9.64 -11.79 11.62
N GLY A 108 -8.63 -12.03 10.80
CA GLY A 108 -8.47 -13.22 9.96
C GLY A 108 -7.38 -14.18 10.43
N ARG A 109 -7.00 -15.10 9.53
CA ARG A 109 -6.12 -16.25 9.83
C ARG A 109 -4.63 -15.97 9.57
N TYR A 110 -4.31 -15.22 8.52
CA TYR A 110 -2.95 -15.08 8.01
C TYR A 110 -2.20 -13.88 8.58
N VAL A 111 -0.87 -13.89 8.46
CA VAL A 111 0.01 -12.78 8.84
C VAL A 111 0.76 -12.20 7.64
N MET A 112 1.42 -11.06 7.81
CA MET A 112 2.18 -10.41 6.72
C MET A 112 3.23 -11.33 6.07
N ALA A 113 3.86 -12.20 6.87
CA ALA A 113 4.82 -13.18 6.35
C ALA A 113 4.17 -14.20 5.39
N ASP A 114 2.89 -14.53 5.56
CA ASP A 114 2.17 -15.38 4.62
C ASP A 114 1.90 -14.62 3.32
N LEU A 115 1.41 -13.37 3.41
CA LEU A 115 1.17 -12.51 2.25
C LEU A 115 2.45 -12.27 1.43
N SER A 116 3.60 -12.10 2.09
CA SER A 116 4.91 -11.93 1.47
C SER A 116 5.26 -13.03 0.46
N ARG A 117 4.83 -14.28 0.73
CA ARG A 117 5.10 -15.44 -0.12
C ARG A 117 4.35 -15.38 -1.46
N TYR A 118 3.26 -14.62 -1.53
CA TYR A 118 2.39 -14.54 -2.70
C TYR A 118 2.53 -13.22 -3.48
N GLY A 119 3.54 -12.41 -3.15
CA GLY A 119 3.77 -11.12 -3.80
C GLY A 119 3.52 -9.91 -2.90
N GLY A 120 3.21 -10.12 -1.60
CA GLY A 120 3.19 -9.05 -0.62
C GLY A 120 2.08 -8.02 -0.88
N ILE A 121 2.39 -6.76 -0.61
CA ILE A 121 1.44 -5.65 -0.81
C ILE A 121 1.10 -5.47 -2.29
N ALA A 122 2.01 -5.78 -3.22
CA ALA A 122 1.75 -5.66 -4.65
C ALA A 122 0.57 -6.52 -5.11
N LEU A 123 0.34 -7.70 -4.52
CA LEU A 123 -0.83 -8.52 -4.81
C LEU A 123 -2.14 -7.79 -4.46
N VAL A 124 -2.20 -7.14 -3.31
CA VAL A 124 -3.36 -6.36 -2.86
C VAL A 124 -3.58 -5.17 -3.80
N MET A 125 -2.50 -4.42 -4.08
CA MET A 125 -2.57 -3.25 -4.95
C MET A 125 -2.99 -3.60 -6.37
N LYS A 126 -2.49 -4.71 -6.95
CA LYS A 126 -2.91 -5.16 -8.28
C LYS A 126 -4.41 -5.43 -8.37
N ARG A 127 -5.00 -6.07 -7.36
CA ARG A 127 -6.44 -6.36 -7.32
C ARG A 127 -7.27 -5.09 -7.21
N LEU A 128 -6.87 -4.16 -6.34
CA LEU A 128 -7.55 -2.89 -6.18
C LEU A 128 -7.40 -1.98 -7.41
N LEU A 129 -6.23 -1.97 -8.04
CA LEU A 129 -5.99 -1.23 -9.28
C LEU A 129 -6.83 -1.78 -10.43
N ALA A 130 -6.89 -3.12 -10.60
CA ALA A 130 -7.74 -3.75 -11.62
C ALA A 130 -9.24 -3.47 -11.40
N ALA A 131 -9.65 -3.25 -10.14
CA ALA A 131 -11.01 -2.84 -9.78
C ALA A 131 -11.26 -1.33 -9.93
N GLY A 132 -10.27 -0.54 -10.35
CA GLY A 132 -10.39 0.91 -10.50
C GLY A 132 -10.43 1.68 -9.17
N LEU A 133 -9.96 1.07 -8.09
CA LEU A 133 -9.98 1.66 -6.73
C LEU A 133 -8.66 2.36 -6.35
N LEU A 134 -7.60 2.22 -7.16
CA LEU A 134 -6.33 2.91 -6.93
C LEU A 134 -6.01 3.89 -8.06
N HIS A 135 -5.42 5.01 -7.67
CA HIS A 135 -4.77 5.98 -8.54
C HIS A 135 -3.43 5.42 -9.02
N GLY A 136 -3.43 4.79 -10.21
CA GLY A 136 -2.25 4.15 -10.78
C GLY A 136 -1.19 5.12 -11.33
N ASP A 137 -1.56 6.38 -11.54
CA ASP A 137 -0.72 7.49 -12.00
C ASP A 137 0.09 8.15 -10.88
N ALA A 138 -0.22 7.88 -9.61
CA ALA A 138 0.53 8.41 -8.47
C ALA A 138 2.02 8.03 -8.55
N MET A 139 2.90 9.02 -8.37
CA MET A 139 4.36 8.84 -8.41
C MET A 139 4.88 8.13 -7.15
N THR A 140 6.03 7.48 -7.25
CA THR A 140 6.72 6.85 -6.11
C THR A 140 8.21 7.16 -6.08
N VAL A 141 8.89 6.83 -4.98
CA VAL A 141 10.35 6.94 -4.81
C VAL A 141 11.16 6.19 -5.87
N THR A 142 10.53 5.27 -6.61
CA THR A 142 11.17 4.56 -7.72
C THR A 142 11.33 5.42 -8.99
N GLY A 143 10.73 6.61 -9.04
CA GLY A 143 10.67 7.44 -10.25
C GLY A 143 9.64 6.94 -11.28
N LYS A 144 8.85 5.92 -10.91
CA LYS A 144 7.76 5.35 -11.71
C LYS A 144 6.43 5.56 -11.00
N THR A 145 5.34 5.48 -11.76
CA THR A 145 4.00 5.48 -11.19
C THR A 145 3.70 4.18 -10.43
N VAL A 146 2.65 4.19 -9.61
CA VAL A 146 2.14 2.98 -8.95
C VAL A 146 1.87 1.86 -9.95
N ALA A 147 1.17 2.14 -11.05
CA ALA A 147 0.84 1.14 -12.07
C ALA A 147 2.10 0.52 -12.70
N GLN A 148 3.07 1.36 -13.08
CA GLN A 148 4.33 0.91 -13.68
C GLN A 148 5.16 0.03 -12.74
N ASN A 149 5.15 0.34 -11.43
CA ASN A 149 5.82 -0.51 -10.45
C ASN A 149 5.15 -1.88 -10.32
N LEU A 150 3.82 -1.91 -10.33
CA LEU A 150 3.06 -3.15 -10.20
C LEU A 150 3.24 -4.06 -11.42
N GLU A 151 3.34 -3.53 -12.64
CA GLU A 151 3.61 -4.34 -13.84
C GLU A 151 4.84 -5.24 -13.70
N GLY A 152 5.90 -4.74 -13.06
CA GLY A 152 7.17 -5.47 -12.88
C GLY A 152 7.17 -6.53 -11.77
N ILE A 153 6.11 -6.65 -10.97
CA ILE A 153 6.09 -7.53 -9.79
C ILE A 153 5.29 -8.80 -10.07
N SER A 154 5.94 -9.96 -9.91
CA SER A 154 5.24 -11.25 -9.99
C SER A 154 4.42 -11.49 -8.71
N VAL A 155 3.19 -11.97 -8.89
CA VAL A 155 2.28 -12.33 -7.80
C VAL A 155 1.73 -13.73 -8.05
N ILE A 156 1.32 -14.42 -6.99
CA ILE A 156 0.67 -15.74 -7.07
C ILE A 156 -0.82 -15.51 -6.84
N ASP A 157 -1.65 -15.69 -7.87
CA ASP A 157 -3.09 -15.42 -7.77
C ASP A 157 -3.87 -16.52 -7.03
N ASP A 158 -3.45 -17.78 -7.20
CA ASP A 158 -4.00 -18.94 -6.48
C ASP A 158 -3.41 -19.01 -5.07
N GLN A 159 -3.98 -18.22 -4.17
CA GLN A 159 -3.56 -18.10 -2.78
C GLN A 159 -4.75 -17.79 -1.86
N PRO A 160 -4.68 -18.15 -0.56
CA PRO A 160 -5.83 -18.08 0.34
C PRO A 160 -5.94 -16.80 1.17
N VAL A 161 -4.97 -15.89 1.09
CA VAL A 161 -4.83 -14.69 1.93
C VAL A 161 -5.67 -13.51 1.43
N ILE A 162 -5.64 -13.24 0.12
CA ILE A 162 -6.36 -12.14 -0.51
C ILE A 162 -7.49 -12.72 -1.37
N ILE A 163 -8.74 -12.34 -1.12
CA ILE A 163 -9.89 -12.76 -1.93
C ILE A 163 -10.11 -11.83 -3.14
N ALA A 164 -10.93 -12.25 -4.08
CA ALA A 164 -11.27 -11.43 -5.24
C ALA A 164 -12.07 -10.19 -4.80
N VAL A 165 -11.86 -9.07 -5.51
CA VAL A 165 -12.68 -7.87 -5.32
C VAL A 165 -14.08 -8.17 -5.86
N THR A 166 -14.99 -8.49 -4.95
CA THR A 166 -16.43 -8.57 -5.20
C THR A 166 -17.10 -7.36 -4.56
N ARG A 167 -18.43 -7.20 -4.70
CA ARG A 167 -19.16 -6.03 -4.17
C ARG A 167 -18.72 -5.67 -2.73
N PRO A 168 -18.75 -4.39 -2.33
CA PRO A 168 -18.29 -3.96 -1.02
C PRO A 168 -18.92 -4.80 0.10
N SER A 169 -18.11 -5.60 0.78
CA SER A 169 -18.45 -6.26 2.03
C SER A 169 -17.70 -5.53 3.14
N GLN A 170 -18.44 -5.05 4.15
CA GLN A 170 -17.86 -4.48 5.36
C GLN A 170 -17.39 -5.56 6.34
N THR A 171 -17.69 -6.82 6.07
CA THR A 171 -17.31 -7.95 6.90
C THR A 171 -16.12 -8.67 6.28
N PRO A 172 -15.10 -9.05 7.07
CA PRO A 172 -14.02 -9.92 6.62
C PRO A 172 -14.57 -11.19 5.95
N PRO A 173 -13.86 -11.76 4.96
CA PRO A 173 -14.21 -13.07 4.44
C PRO A 173 -14.34 -14.08 5.59
N ALA A 174 -15.40 -14.89 5.55
CA ALA A 174 -15.66 -15.91 6.57
C ALA A 174 -14.50 -16.92 6.63
N ALA A 175 -14.16 -17.31 7.87
CA ALA A 175 -13.07 -18.24 8.17
C ALA A 175 -13.30 -19.67 7.65
#